data_AF-A0A2H0VTB8-F1
#
_entry.id   AF-A0A2H0VTB8-F1
#
_cell.length_a   1.000
_cell.length_b   1.000
_cell.length_c   1.000
_cell.angle_alpha   90.00
_cell.angle_beta   90.00
_cell.angle_gamma   90.00
#
_symmetry.space_group_name_H-M   'P 1'
#
loop_
_entity.id
_entity.type
_entity.pdbx_description
1 polymer ?
#
loop_
_entity_poly.entity_id
_entity_poly.type
_entity_poly.pdbx_seq_one_letter_code
_entity_poly.pdbx_strand_id
1 'polypeptide(L)'
;MKKHPITTIVNFCSNESRFIRATLEQAMLFSSQVIVPVCDHFFDGTPENRALLDQIYAAFPSCLFIEYPFVPHKIPKKIWKKVDAAHFWHSLSRLIGYTFVKEESETVLFLDADEVPDGKRFAQWLENSDYMHHTALKLSNYWYFREPCNQALKYEDSVVLVQKWALESDLLLSQEERDAIYNLLPGPKRRNVTGVDGNPMFHHYSWVRTQEEMLKKVSAWGHKKDRPWAELVYEEFSAPFKGTDFVHGYSYKSVKPFFEIQFEGVVFEPKGVPQVKKLGVDEMLKLAKLKKNWNFLDF
;
A
#
# COMPACT_ATOMS: atom_id res chain seq x y z
N MET A 1 4.94 -21.49 11.06
CA MET A 1 5.44 -20.21 11.61
C MET A 1 4.38 -19.67 12.55
N LYS A 2 4.78 -19.16 13.71
CA LYS A 2 3.84 -18.55 14.66
C LYS A 2 3.28 -17.27 14.03
N LYS A 3 1.96 -17.07 14.08
CA LYS A 3 1.38 -15.78 13.68
C LYS A 3 1.71 -14.75 14.77
N HIS A 4 2.18 -13.58 14.35
CA HIS A 4 2.39 -12.45 15.25
C HIS A 4 1.08 -11.66 15.39
N PRO A 5 0.87 -10.92 16.50
CA PRO A 5 -0.30 -10.06 16.70
C PRO A 5 -0.22 -8.81 15.82
N ILE A 6 -0.06 -9.01 14.52
CA ILE A 6 0.08 -7.99 13.48
C ILE A 6 -1.10 -8.11 12.53
N THR A 7 -1.81 -7.00 12.36
CA THR A 7 -2.72 -6.84 11.23
C THR A 7 -2.00 -6.13 10.09
N THR A 8 -1.97 -6.75 8.91
CA THR A 8 -1.50 -6.09 7.70
C THR A 8 -2.69 -5.51 6.94
N ILE A 9 -2.64 -4.22 6.63
CA ILE A 9 -3.62 -3.52 5.80
C ILE A 9 -2.96 -3.24 4.45
N VAL A 10 -3.55 -3.78 3.40
CA VAL A 10 -3.04 -3.64 2.02
C VAL A 10 -3.98 -2.72 1.25
N ASN A 11 -3.52 -1.54 0.88
CA ASN A 11 -4.23 -0.67 -0.05
C ASN A 11 -4.18 -1.29 -1.44
N PHE A 12 -5.33 -1.35 -2.12
CA PHE A 12 -5.46 -2.09 -3.37
C PHE A 12 -6.51 -1.50 -4.31
N CYS A 13 -6.24 -1.61 -5.61
CA CYS A 13 -7.21 -1.44 -6.69
C CYS A 13 -6.91 -2.46 -7.80
N SER A 14 -7.86 -2.77 -8.69
CA SER A 14 -7.67 -3.85 -9.67
C SER A 14 -6.55 -3.59 -10.70
N ASN A 15 -6.11 -2.34 -10.86
CA ASN A 15 -4.92 -1.95 -11.64
C ASN A 15 -3.60 -2.46 -11.03
N GLU A 16 -3.63 -3.04 -9.83
CA GLU A 16 -2.47 -3.58 -9.12
C GLU A 16 -2.55 -5.10 -8.93
N SER A 17 -3.48 -5.75 -9.64
CA SER A 17 -3.72 -7.20 -9.58
C SER A 17 -2.47 -8.05 -9.83
N ARG A 18 -1.51 -7.57 -10.61
CA ARG A 18 -0.20 -8.23 -10.82
C ARG A 18 0.62 -8.44 -9.54
N PHE A 19 0.41 -7.62 -8.52
CA PHE A 19 1.21 -7.66 -7.29
C PHE A 19 0.46 -8.30 -6.13
N ILE A 20 -0.87 -8.14 -6.09
CA ILE A 20 -1.68 -8.47 -4.92
C ILE A 20 -1.55 -9.94 -4.50
N ARG A 21 -1.36 -10.88 -5.43
CA ARG A 21 -1.12 -12.29 -5.08
C ARG A 21 0.11 -12.43 -4.18
N ALA A 22 1.25 -11.95 -4.65
CA ALA A 22 2.50 -12.09 -3.93
C ALA A 22 2.41 -11.36 -2.57
N THR A 23 1.85 -10.15 -2.56
CA THR A 23 1.68 -9.35 -1.34
C THR A 23 0.83 -10.07 -0.30
N LEU A 24 -0.35 -10.60 -0.68
CA LEU A 24 -1.23 -11.31 0.25
C LEU A 24 -0.63 -12.64 0.71
N GLU A 25 -0.09 -13.45 -0.20
CA GLU A 25 0.52 -14.75 0.15
C GLU A 25 1.67 -14.59 1.14
N GLN A 26 2.51 -13.56 0.95
CA GLN A 26 3.61 -13.28 1.86
C GLN A 26 3.17 -12.63 3.17
N ALA A 27 2.22 -11.68 3.14
CA ALA A 27 1.67 -11.07 4.35
C ALA A 27 1.01 -12.10 5.28
N MET A 28 0.35 -13.11 4.68
CA MET A 28 -0.24 -14.24 5.39
C MET A 28 0.79 -15.18 6.03
N LEU A 29 2.09 -15.04 5.80
CA LEU A 29 3.08 -15.88 6.49
C LEU A 29 3.33 -15.44 7.94
N PHE A 30 3.16 -14.15 8.25
CA PHE A 30 3.46 -13.58 9.56
C PHE A 30 2.27 -12.90 10.26
N SER A 31 1.30 -12.37 9.50
CA SER A 31 0.18 -11.59 10.06
C SER A 31 -0.90 -12.49 10.67
N SER A 32 -1.46 -12.11 11.82
CA SER A 32 -2.67 -12.74 12.39
C SER A 32 -3.93 -12.40 11.59
N GLN A 33 -3.92 -11.25 10.91
CA GLN A 33 -5.01 -10.77 10.06
C GLN A 33 -4.44 -10.01 8.86
N VAL A 34 -5.06 -10.20 7.69
CA VAL A 34 -4.81 -9.37 6.50
C VAL A 34 -6.13 -8.74 6.08
N ILE A 35 -6.15 -7.42 5.94
CA ILE A 35 -7.32 -6.62 5.55
C ILE A 35 -6.99 -5.91 4.24
N VAL A 36 -7.93 -5.93 3.29
CA VAL A 36 -7.79 -5.29 1.98
C VAL A 36 -9.01 -4.38 1.75
N PRO A 37 -8.90 -3.08 2.05
CA PRO A 37 -9.91 -2.10 1.69
C PRO A 37 -9.94 -1.90 0.17
N VAL A 38 -11.13 -1.88 -0.42
CA VAL A 38 -11.32 -1.74 -1.87
C VAL A 38 -12.40 -0.69 -2.15
N CYS A 39 -12.02 0.40 -2.79
CA CYS A 39 -13.00 1.36 -3.30
C CYS A 39 -13.72 0.74 -4.51
N ASP A 40 -15.01 0.99 -4.71
CA ASP A 40 -15.72 0.47 -5.89
C ASP A 40 -15.37 1.18 -7.21
N HIS A 41 -14.58 2.26 -7.15
CA HIS A 41 -14.07 3.00 -8.31
C HIS A 41 -12.59 3.39 -8.11
N PHE A 42 -11.91 3.61 -9.21
CA PHE A 42 -10.65 4.35 -9.25
C PHE A 42 -10.89 5.83 -8.91
N PHE A 43 -9.83 6.55 -8.53
CA PHE A 43 -9.96 7.94 -8.08
C PHE A 43 -10.27 8.96 -9.18
N ASP A 44 -10.23 8.52 -10.45
CA ASP A 44 -10.76 9.27 -11.59
C ASP A 44 -12.28 9.08 -11.79
N GLY A 45 -12.91 8.22 -10.98
CA GLY A 45 -14.33 7.89 -11.03
C GLY A 45 -14.69 6.75 -11.98
N THR A 46 -13.71 6.09 -12.61
CA THR A 46 -13.98 4.90 -13.42
C THR A 46 -14.24 3.69 -12.51
N PRO A 47 -15.23 2.82 -12.80
CA PRO A 47 -15.53 1.68 -11.94
C PRO A 47 -14.38 0.66 -11.86
N GLU A 48 -14.26 0.00 -10.72
CA GLU A 48 -13.35 -1.14 -10.56
C GLU A 48 -13.72 -2.31 -11.49
N ASN A 49 -12.73 -3.15 -11.81
CA ASN A 49 -12.97 -4.40 -12.54
C ASN A 49 -13.63 -5.44 -11.64
N ARG A 50 -14.96 -5.46 -11.63
CA ARG A 50 -15.77 -6.35 -10.78
C ARG A 50 -15.44 -7.83 -10.95
N ALA A 51 -15.33 -8.29 -12.19
CA ALA A 51 -15.05 -9.69 -12.48
C ALA A 51 -13.67 -10.12 -11.93
N LEU A 52 -12.67 -9.25 -12.03
CA LEU A 52 -11.35 -9.51 -11.48
C LEU A 52 -11.34 -9.47 -9.94
N LEU A 53 -12.06 -8.52 -9.34
CA LEU A 53 -12.21 -8.47 -7.88
C LEU A 53 -12.85 -9.75 -7.33
N ASP A 54 -13.92 -10.24 -7.96
CA ASP A 54 -14.60 -11.47 -7.53
C ASP A 54 -13.65 -12.69 -7.57
N GLN A 55 -12.80 -12.78 -8.60
CA GLN A 55 -11.77 -13.83 -8.67
C GLN A 55 -10.72 -13.70 -7.55
N ILE A 56 -10.23 -12.48 -7.29
CA ILE A 56 -9.25 -12.20 -6.24
C ILE A 56 -9.83 -12.58 -4.88
N TYR A 57 -11.07 -12.17 -4.59
CA TYR A 57 -11.69 -12.46 -3.30
C TYR A 57 -11.81 -13.97 -3.07
N ALA A 58 -12.26 -14.71 -4.09
CA ALA A 58 -12.39 -16.16 -4.01
C ALA A 58 -11.04 -16.87 -3.84
N ALA A 59 -9.95 -16.29 -4.37
CA ALA A 59 -8.59 -16.82 -4.23
C ALA A 59 -7.98 -16.60 -2.83
N PHE A 60 -8.52 -15.65 -2.05
CA PHE A 60 -7.99 -15.28 -0.73
C PHE A 60 -9.05 -15.30 0.38
N PRO A 61 -9.72 -16.45 0.64
CA PRO A 61 -10.82 -16.52 1.61
C PRO A 61 -10.39 -16.25 3.06
N SER A 62 -9.09 -16.28 3.37
CA SER A 62 -8.53 -15.95 4.68
C SER A 62 -8.25 -14.45 4.89
N CYS A 63 -8.30 -13.64 3.83
CA CYS A 63 -8.19 -12.19 3.91
C CYS A 63 -9.58 -11.57 4.09
N LEU A 64 -9.65 -10.47 4.82
CA LEU A 64 -10.88 -9.68 4.96
C LEU A 64 -10.89 -8.54 3.94
N PHE A 65 -11.78 -8.61 2.96
CA PHE A 65 -11.98 -7.53 2.00
C PHE A 65 -13.07 -6.58 2.50
N ILE A 66 -12.80 -5.28 2.48
CA ILE A 66 -13.74 -4.23 2.88
C ILE A 66 -14.06 -3.35 1.69
N GLU A 67 -15.22 -3.54 1.08
CA GLU A 67 -15.68 -2.69 -0.03
C GLU A 67 -16.34 -1.42 0.49
N TYR A 68 -16.07 -0.29 -0.16
CA TYR A 68 -16.72 0.97 0.17
C TYR A 68 -16.97 1.85 -1.07
N PRO A 69 -18.00 2.71 -1.03
CA PRO A 69 -18.43 3.45 -2.20
C PRO A 69 -17.61 4.73 -2.46
N PHE A 70 -17.33 4.99 -3.73
CA PHE A 70 -16.75 6.24 -4.22
C PHE A 70 -17.83 7.31 -4.38
N VAL A 71 -17.88 8.27 -3.45
CA VAL A 71 -18.90 9.33 -3.42
C VAL A 71 -18.29 10.73 -3.24
N PRO A 72 -17.47 11.22 -4.19
CA PRO A 72 -16.76 12.51 -4.06
C PRO A 72 -17.68 13.70 -3.81
N HIS A 73 -18.90 13.66 -4.35
CA HIS A 73 -19.91 14.71 -4.17
C HIS A 73 -20.48 14.79 -2.74
N LYS A 74 -20.30 13.75 -1.92
CA LYS A 74 -20.73 13.72 -0.50
C LYS A 74 -19.63 14.10 0.47
N ILE A 75 -18.39 14.21 0.01
CA ILE A 75 -17.26 14.62 0.85
C ILE A 75 -17.32 16.13 1.08
N PRO A 76 -17.23 16.62 2.33
CA PRO A 76 -17.29 18.05 2.61
C PRO A 76 -16.20 18.84 1.87
N LYS A 77 -16.58 19.90 1.15
CA LYS A 77 -15.64 20.74 0.36
C LYS A 77 -14.46 21.30 1.16
N LYS A 78 -14.60 21.45 2.50
CA LYS A 78 -13.52 21.89 3.39
C LYS A 78 -12.34 20.90 3.45
N ILE A 79 -12.58 19.61 3.20
CA ILE A 79 -11.55 18.56 3.15
C ILE A 79 -10.64 18.82 1.96
N TRP A 80 -11.22 19.10 0.79
CA TRP A 80 -10.49 19.41 -0.45
C TRP A 80 -9.64 20.68 -0.41
N LYS A 81 -9.82 21.53 0.62
CA LYS A 81 -8.93 22.67 0.86
C LYS A 81 -7.65 22.29 1.62
N LYS A 82 -7.60 21.10 2.22
CA LYS A 82 -6.50 20.65 3.07
C LYS A 82 -5.81 19.39 2.56
N VAL A 83 -6.54 18.54 1.84
CA VAL A 83 -6.04 17.26 1.35
C VAL A 83 -6.39 17.12 -0.13
N ASP A 84 -5.41 16.71 -0.93
CA ASP A 84 -5.63 16.35 -2.33
C ASP A 84 -6.63 15.19 -2.45
N ALA A 85 -7.43 15.18 -3.52
CA ALA A 85 -8.45 14.16 -3.68
C ALA A 85 -7.88 12.74 -3.75
N ALA A 86 -6.78 12.53 -4.47
CA ALA A 86 -6.16 11.20 -4.58
C ALA A 86 -5.60 10.76 -3.23
N HIS A 87 -4.89 11.65 -2.53
CA HIS A 87 -4.35 11.36 -1.20
C HIS A 87 -5.47 11.03 -0.20
N PHE A 88 -6.57 11.78 -0.22
CA PHE A 88 -7.70 11.53 0.67
C PHE A 88 -8.27 10.12 0.48
N TRP A 89 -8.55 9.70 -0.75
CA TRP A 89 -9.15 8.38 -0.98
C TRP A 89 -8.18 7.24 -0.66
N HIS A 90 -6.90 7.45 -0.93
CA HIS A 90 -5.83 6.52 -0.59
C HIS A 90 -5.70 6.34 0.93
N SER A 91 -5.67 7.46 1.66
CA SER A 91 -5.67 7.53 3.11
C SER A 91 -6.94 6.99 3.76
N LEU A 92 -8.10 7.26 3.17
CA LEU A 92 -9.39 6.75 3.62
C LEU A 92 -9.45 5.22 3.55
N SER A 93 -8.85 4.61 2.52
CA SER A 93 -8.70 3.15 2.41
C SER A 93 -8.04 2.58 3.67
N ARG A 94 -6.91 3.16 4.07
CA ARG A 94 -6.15 2.75 5.26
C ARG A 94 -6.95 2.94 6.55
N LEU A 95 -7.64 4.07 6.68
CA LEU A 95 -8.54 4.33 7.82
C LEU A 95 -9.66 3.29 7.91
N ILE A 96 -10.31 2.98 6.78
CA ILE A 96 -11.35 1.96 6.73
C ILE A 96 -10.76 0.62 7.18
N GLY A 97 -9.63 0.19 6.61
CA GLY A 97 -8.95 -1.03 7.04
C GLY A 97 -8.63 -1.04 8.54
N TYR A 98 -8.14 0.09 9.07
CA TYR A 98 -7.79 0.23 10.48
C TYR A 98 -9.00 0.02 11.41
N THR A 99 -10.19 0.47 11.01
CA THR A 99 -11.42 0.29 11.81
C THR A 99 -11.86 -1.18 11.95
N PHE A 100 -11.30 -2.09 11.16
CA PHE A 100 -11.55 -3.54 11.21
C PHE A 100 -10.37 -4.35 11.78
N VAL A 101 -9.33 -3.67 12.30
CA VAL A 101 -8.23 -4.33 13.01
C VAL A 101 -8.77 -5.01 14.25
N LYS A 102 -8.46 -6.30 14.41
CA LYS A 102 -8.91 -7.08 15.57
C LYS A 102 -8.37 -6.53 16.90
N GLU A 103 -9.08 -6.81 17.98
CA GLU A 103 -8.71 -6.33 19.31
C GLU A 103 -7.34 -6.84 19.74
N GLU A 104 -7.07 -8.13 19.51
CA GLU A 104 -5.83 -8.82 19.87
C GLU A 104 -4.61 -8.43 19.02
N SER A 105 -4.78 -7.66 17.95
CA SER A 105 -3.65 -7.13 17.19
C SER A 105 -2.99 -6.00 17.97
N GLU A 106 -1.68 -6.07 18.15
CA GLU A 106 -0.87 -5.08 18.88
C GLU A 106 -0.19 -4.11 17.93
N THR A 107 0.06 -4.53 16.69
CA THR A 107 0.78 -3.76 15.68
C THR A 107 0.03 -3.78 14.35
N VAL A 108 0.16 -2.70 13.58
CA VAL A 108 -0.44 -2.57 12.25
C VAL A 108 0.67 -2.32 11.23
N LEU A 109 0.69 -3.11 10.16
CA LEU A 109 1.57 -2.93 9.01
C LEU A 109 0.75 -2.36 7.85
N PHE A 110 1.16 -1.21 7.31
CA PHE A 110 0.53 -0.62 6.13
C PHE A 110 1.37 -0.88 4.89
N LEU A 111 0.76 -1.53 3.90
CA LEU A 111 1.35 -1.81 2.59
C LEU A 111 0.47 -1.24 1.47
N ASP A 112 1.10 -0.84 0.38
CA ASP A 112 0.44 -0.75 -0.92
C ASP A 112 0.57 -2.10 -1.65
N ALA A 113 -0.30 -2.41 -2.60
CA ALA A 113 -0.35 -3.75 -3.19
C ALA A 113 0.95 -4.13 -3.93
N ASP A 114 1.72 -3.15 -4.37
CA ASP A 114 3.03 -3.30 -5.02
C ASP A 114 4.23 -3.32 -4.05
N GLU A 115 3.99 -3.33 -2.73
CA GLU A 115 5.00 -3.48 -1.67
C GLU A 115 5.01 -4.91 -1.11
N VAL A 116 5.64 -5.84 -1.83
CA VAL A 116 5.63 -7.26 -1.51
C VAL A 116 6.64 -7.57 -0.38
N PRO A 117 6.22 -8.12 0.77
CA PRO A 117 7.15 -8.56 1.80
C PRO A 117 7.82 -9.89 1.45
N ASP A 118 9.06 -10.12 1.87
CA ASP A 118 9.59 -11.46 2.11
C ASP A 118 9.05 -11.93 3.47
N GLY A 119 7.94 -12.66 3.43
CA GLY A 119 7.20 -13.02 4.63
C GLY A 119 7.97 -13.93 5.59
N LYS A 120 8.90 -14.75 5.08
CA LYS A 120 9.72 -15.62 5.93
C LYS A 120 10.82 -14.82 6.64
N ARG A 121 11.54 -13.96 5.90
CA ARG A 121 12.58 -13.10 6.50
C ARG A 121 11.97 -12.09 7.47
N PHE A 122 10.79 -11.55 7.15
CA PHE A 122 10.10 -10.65 8.06
C PHE A 122 9.60 -11.36 9.31
N ALA A 123 9.02 -12.57 9.21
CA ALA A 123 8.67 -13.37 10.39
C ALA A 123 9.88 -13.63 11.29
N GLN A 124 11.01 -14.03 10.72
CA GLN A 124 12.25 -14.24 11.46
C GLN A 124 12.73 -12.95 12.14
N TRP A 125 12.64 -11.81 11.46
CA TRP A 125 13.01 -10.52 12.06
C TRP A 125 12.08 -10.14 13.22
N LEU A 126 10.77 -10.38 13.11
CA LEU A 126 9.82 -10.14 14.20
C LEU A 126 10.12 -10.95 15.45
N GLU A 127 10.63 -12.18 15.31
CA GLU A 127 11.04 -13.03 16.43
C GLU A 127 12.32 -12.54 17.13
N ASN A 128 13.17 -11.77 16.45
CA ASN A 128 14.52 -11.42 16.90
C ASN A 128 14.77 -9.92 17.07
N SER A 129 13.76 -9.07 16.86
CA SER A 129 13.90 -7.61 16.89
C SER A 129 13.20 -6.97 18.09
N ASP A 130 13.52 -5.69 18.30
CA ASP A 130 12.96 -4.83 19.33
C ASP A 130 11.79 -3.98 18.82
N TYR A 131 11.07 -4.45 17.78
CA TYR A 131 10.06 -3.65 17.09
C TYR A 131 8.93 -3.17 18.02
N MET A 132 8.59 -3.95 19.05
CA MET A 132 7.61 -3.60 20.08
C MET A 132 8.02 -2.41 20.96
N HIS A 133 9.31 -2.09 21.02
CA HIS A 133 9.82 -0.93 21.76
C HIS A 133 9.80 0.37 20.96
N HIS A 134 9.30 0.34 19.72
CA HIS A 134 9.19 1.51 18.85
C HIS A 134 7.74 1.80 18.56
N THR A 135 7.36 3.08 18.66
CA THR A 135 6.02 3.55 18.28
C THR A 135 5.76 3.31 16.79
N ALA A 136 6.74 3.65 15.94
CA ALA A 136 6.66 3.52 14.50
C ALA A 136 8.02 3.19 13.89
N LEU A 137 8.00 2.37 12.84
CA LEU A 137 9.16 1.96 12.06
C LEU A 137 8.91 2.20 10.57
N LYS A 138 9.90 2.76 9.88
CA LYS A 138 9.96 2.79 8.42
C LYS A 138 10.89 1.67 7.96
N LEU A 139 10.33 0.68 7.26
CA LEU A 139 11.02 -0.54 6.88
C LEU A 139 11.67 -0.36 5.50
N SER A 140 12.94 -0.70 5.38
CA SER A 140 13.64 -0.59 4.11
C SER A 140 13.05 -1.53 3.07
N ASN A 141 12.93 -1.03 1.84
CA ASN A 141 12.50 -1.79 0.68
C ASN A 141 13.50 -1.67 -0.48
N TYR A 142 13.63 -2.77 -1.22
CA TYR A 142 14.17 -2.72 -2.58
C TYR A 142 13.21 -1.96 -3.49
N TRP A 143 13.74 -1.35 -4.54
CA TRP A 143 12.97 -0.65 -5.56
C TRP A 143 13.22 -1.27 -6.93
N TYR A 144 12.15 -1.47 -7.70
CA TYR A 144 12.20 -2.09 -9.03
C TYR A 144 11.56 -1.19 -10.08
N PHE A 145 12.11 -1.25 -11.30
CA PHE A 145 11.70 -0.37 -12.38
C PHE A 145 11.63 -1.08 -13.73
N ARG A 146 10.53 -0.87 -14.46
CA ARG A 146 10.18 -1.45 -15.76
C ARG A 146 9.95 -2.96 -15.73
N GLU A 147 10.88 -3.71 -15.16
CA GLU A 147 10.88 -5.17 -15.09
C GLU A 147 11.29 -5.63 -13.68
N PRO A 148 10.80 -6.80 -13.21
CA PRO A 148 11.06 -7.27 -11.84
C PRO A 148 12.52 -7.66 -11.59
N CYS A 149 13.34 -7.76 -12.64
CA CYS A 149 14.78 -8.02 -12.56
C CYS A 149 15.63 -6.75 -12.40
N ASN A 150 15.09 -5.57 -12.68
CA ASN A 150 15.82 -4.32 -12.59
C ASN A 150 15.68 -3.77 -11.18
N GLN A 151 16.66 -4.05 -10.32
CA GLN A 151 16.67 -3.59 -8.93
C GLN A 151 17.59 -2.39 -8.75
N ALA A 152 17.09 -1.33 -8.12
CA ALA A 152 17.88 -0.16 -7.79
C ALA A 152 19.02 -0.51 -6.83
N LEU A 153 20.13 0.22 -6.96
CA LEU A 153 21.26 0.17 -6.02
C LEU A 153 20.96 0.92 -4.71
N LYS A 154 19.96 1.81 -4.73
CA LYS A 154 19.48 2.53 -3.54
C LYS A 154 18.24 1.85 -2.97
N TYR A 155 18.09 1.94 -1.65
CA TYR A 155 16.90 1.50 -0.91
C TYR A 155 16.01 2.70 -0.62
N GLU A 156 14.72 2.43 -0.44
CA GLU A 156 13.76 3.36 0.15
C GLU A 156 13.23 2.78 1.46
N ASP A 157 12.34 3.51 2.14
CA ASP A 157 11.67 3.05 3.35
C ASP A 157 10.19 3.45 3.40
N SER A 158 9.43 3.13 2.35
CA SER A 158 8.02 3.53 2.21
C SER A 158 7.07 2.77 3.15
N VAL A 159 7.43 1.54 3.54
CA VAL A 159 6.60 0.67 4.37
C VAL A 159 6.60 1.12 5.83
N VAL A 160 5.42 1.19 6.45
CA VAL A 160 5.25 1.63 7.85
C VAL A 160 4.66 0.53 8.71
N LEU A 161 5.36 0.19 9.79
CA LEU A 161 4.89 -0.64 10.89
C LEU A 161 4.69 0.26 12.12
N VAL A 162 3.50 0.23 12.74
CA VAL A 162 3.15 1.11 13.85
C VAL A 162 2.43 0.35 14.94
N GLN A 163 2.68 0.70 16.20
CA GLN A 163 1.97 0.12 17.33
C GLN A 163 0.54 0.64 17.38
N LYS A 164 -0.43 -0.27 17.45
CA LYS A 164 -1.86 0.06 17.43
C LYS A 164 -2.24 1.01 18.55
N TRP A 165 -1.68 0.82 19.76
CA TRP A 165 -1.96 1.67 20.92
C TRP A 165 -1.59 3.14 20.71
N ALA A 166 -0.64 3.42 19.80
CA ALA A 166 -0.18 4.77 19.51
C ALA A 166 -0.89 5.41 18.31
N LEU A 167 -1.49 4.61 17.42
CA LEU A 167 -2.02 5.10 16.16
C LEU A 167 -3.35 5.82 16.37
N GLU A 168 -3.30 7.15 16.23
CA GLU A 168 -4.47 7.99 16.16
C GLU A 168 -5.07 7.95 14.74
N SER A 169 -6.35 7.61 14.62
CA SER A 169 -7.06 7.49 13.33
C SER A 169 -6.97 8.76 12.47
N ASP A 170 -6.86 9.94 13.09
CA ASP A 170 -6.77 11.23 12.40
C ASP A 170 -5.48 11.37 11.57
N LEU A 171 -4.39 10.74 12.01
CA LEU A 171 -3.11 10.75 11.28
C LEU A 171 -3.22 10.02 9.94
N LEU A 172 -4.10 9.02 9.85
CA LEU A 172 -4.31 8.26 8.62
C LEU A 172 -4.93 9.11 7.51
N LEU A 173 -5.56 10.24 7.82
CA LEU A 173 -6.15 11.17 6.84
C LEU A 173 -5.28 12.41 6.56
N SER A 174 -4.02 12.39 6.99
CA SER A 174 -3.07 13.48 6.70
C SER A 174 -2.71 13.57 5.22
N GLN A 175 -2.33 14.77 4.77
CA GLN A 175 -1.83 15.02 3.41
C GLN A 175 -0.49 14.33 3.15
N GLU A 176 0.32 14.11 4.21
CA GLU A 176 1.58 13.35 4.16
C GLU A 176 1.37 11.82 4.23
N GLU A 177 0.11 11.35 4.17
CA GLU A 177 -0.26 9.94 4.21
C GLU A 177 0.46 9.12 5.32
N ARG A 178 1.13 8.02 4.96
CA ARG A 178 1.86 7.14 5.90
C ARG A 178 3.06 7.83 6.54
N ASP A 179 3.65 8.84 5.90
CA ASP A 179 4.77 9.59 6.48
C ASP A 179 4.32 10.41 7.70
N ALA A 180 3.06 10.86 7.73
CA ALA A 180 2.49 11.53 8.89
C ALA A 180 2.53 10.65 10.15
N ILE A 181 2.29 9.34 10.00
CA ILE A 181 2.35 8.38 11.11
C ILE A 181 3.74 8.39 11.73
N TYR A 182 4.79 8.33 10.91
CA TYR A 182 6.16 8.35 11.39
C TYR A 182 6.56 9.74 11.91
N ASN A 183 6.23 10.80 11.19
CA ASN A 183 6.67 12.16 11.50
C ASN A 183 6.02 12.68 12.79
N LEU A 184 4.71 12.46 12.95
CA LEU A 184 3.91 13.13 13.96
C LEU A 184 3.69 12.30 15.24
N LEU A 185 3.79 10.97 15.20
CA LEU A 185 3.65 10.17 16.42
C LEU A 185 4.81 10.41 17.39
N PRO A 186 4.55 10.56 18.69
CA PRO A 186 5.60 10.70 19.70
C PRO A 186 6.28 9.36 20.01
N GLY A 187 7.39 9.41 20.74
CA GLY A 187 8.09 8.24 21.27
C GLY A 187 9.19 7.69 20.34
N PRO A 188 9.75 6.53 20.70
CA PRO A 188 10.89 5.93 19.99
C PRO A 188 10.49 5.50 18.57
N LYS A 189 11.29 5.92 17.59
CA LYS A 189 11.06 5.65 16.16
C LYS A 189 12.37 5.29 15.47
N ARG A 190 12.32 4.46 14.43
CA ARG A 190 13.50 4.06 13.65
C ARG A 190 13.17 3.98 12.15
N ARG A 191 14.10 4.45 11.32
CA ARG A 191 14.02 4.41 9.85
C ARG A 191 15.02 3.43 9.27
N ASN A 192 14.85 3.13 7.98
CA ASN A 192 15.71 2.24 7.21
C ASN A 192 15.90 0.87 7.88
N VAL A 193 14.83 0.31 8.44
CA VAL A 193 14.90 -0.96 9.16
C VAL A 193 15.09 -2.10 8.18
N THR A 194 16.19 -2.82 8.32
CA THR A 194 16.53 -4.01 7.54
C THR A 194 16.28 -5.30 8.32
N GLY A 195 16.36 -6.44 7.63
CA GLY A 195 16.33 -7.76 8.24
C GLY A 195 17.57 -8.07 9.08
N VAL A 196 17.57 -9.25 9.69
CA VAL A 196 18.66 -9.73 10.57
C VAL A 196 20.00 -9.85 9.83
N ASP A 197 19.95 -10.05 8.52
CA ASP A 197 21.10 -10.12 7.61
C ASP A 197 21.55 -8.75 7.08
N GLY A 198 20.94 -7.65 7.54
CA GLY A 198 21.26 -6.29 7.10
C GLY A 198 20.66 -5.88 5.75
N ASN A 199 19.84 -6.73 5.12
CA ASN A 199 19.21 -6.44 3.82
C ASN A 199 17.72 -6.07 3.98
N PRO A 200 17.14 -5.27 3.05
CA PRO A 200 15.70 -5.05 3.00
C PRO A 200 14.88 -6.35 2.99
N MET A 201 13.69 -6.29 3.59
CA MET A 201 12.72 -7.40 3.65
C MET A 201 11.47 -7.14 2.79
N PHE A 202 11.40 -5.98 2.14
CA PHE A 202 10.27 -5.55 1.33
C PHE A 202 10.74 -5.21 -0.08
N HIS A 203 9.86 -5.37 -1.05
CA HIS A 203 10.14 -5.20 -2.47
C HIS A 203 9.06 -4.31 -3.07
N HIS A 204 9.43 -3.13 -3.54
CA HIS A 204 8.51 -2.13 -4.08
C HIS A 204 8.55 -2.15 -5.60
N TYR A 205 7.44 -2.57 -6.22
CA TYR A 205 7.29 -2.82 -7.65
C TYR A 205 6.45 -1.75 -8.36
N SER A 206 6.37 -0.55 -7.79
CA SER A 206 5.46 0.52 -8.24
C SER A 206 5.61 0.92 -9.70
N TRP A 207 6.80 0.72 -10.26
CA TRP A 207 7.11 0.96 -11.67
C TRP A 207 7.44 -0.30 -12.47
N VAL A 208 7.04 -1.49 -12.02
CA VAL A 208 7.16 -2.73 -12.82
C VAL A 208 5.85 -2.97 -13.55
N ARG A 209 5.71 -2.29 -14.69
CA ARG A 209 4.44 -2.13 -15.43
C ARG A 209 4.71 -2.05 -16.93
N THR A 210 3.75 -2.42 -17.76
CA THR A 210 3.83 -2.14 -19.19
C THR A 210 3.76 -0.62 -19.43
N GLN A 211 4.14 -0.18 -20.61
CA GLN A 211 4.01 1.23 -21.01
C GLN A 211 2.56 1.72 -20.83
N GLU A 212 1.57 0.94 -21.27
CA GLU A 212 0.15 1.28 -21.16
C GLU A 212 -0.31 1.44 -19.72
N GLU A 213 0.14 0.54 -18.84
CA GLU A 213 -0.18 0.61 -17.42
C GLU A 213 0.50 1.79 -16.72
N MET A 214 1.73 2.11 -17.10
CA MET A 214 2.41 3.31 -16.59
C MET A 214 1.68 4.58 -17.01
N LEU A 215 1.24 4.67 -18.27
CA LEU A 215 0.46 5.81 -18.77
C LEU A 215 -0.86 5.96 -17.99
N LYS A 216 -1.57 4.84 -17.74
CA LYS A 216 -2.77 4.84 -16.88
C LYS A 216 -2.44 5.34 -15.48
N LYS A 217 -1.39 4.81 -14.85
CA LYS A 217 -0.95 5.19 -13.50
C LYS A 217 -0.67 6.69 -13.38
N VAL A 218 0.18 7.24 -14.25
CA VAL A 218 0.58 8.65 -14.17
C VAL A 218 -0.58 9.61 -14.51
N SER A 219 -1.57 9.16 -15.29
CA SER A 219 -2.77 9.96 -15.57
C SER A 219 -3.71 10.11 -14.37
N ALA A 220 -3.68 9.14 -13.45
CA ALA A 220 -4.53 9.06 -12.25
C ALA A 220 -3.85 9.58 -10.98
N TRP A 221 -2.56 9.94 -11.04
CA TRP A 221 -1.81 10.46 -9.90
C TRP A 221 -2.24 11.87 -9.47
N GLY A 222 -2.25 12.13 -8.16
CA GLY A 222 -2.47 13.48 -7.59
C GLY A 222 -1.41 14.48 -8.07
N HIS A 223 -0.19 13.98 -8.32
CA HIS A 223 0.98 14.72 -8.78
C HIS A 223 1.16 14.73 -10.31
N LYS A 224 0.11 14.43 -11.08
CA LYS A 224 0.19 14.31 -12.55
C LYS A 224 0.63 15.58 -13.29
N LYS A 225 0.67 16.73 -12.62
CA LYS A 225 1.09 18.02 -13.19
C LYS A 225 2.54 18.39 -12.85
N ASP A 226 3.20 17.64 -11.98
CA ASP A 226 4.53 18.00 -11.46
C ASP A 226 5.60 17.90 -12.55
N ARG A 227 5.41 16.99 -13.50
CA ARG A 227 6.34 16.68 -14.60
C ARG A 227 5.53 16.26 -15.84
N PRO A 228 6.11 16.30 -17.05
CA PRO A 228 5.48 15.75 -18.25
C PRO A 228 5.51 14.21 -18.23
N TRP A 229 4.81 13.60 -17.28
CA TRP A 229 4.91 12.17 -16.97
C TRP A 229 4.65 11.26 -18.17
N ALA A 230 3.67 11.60 -19.00
CA ALA A 230 3.37 10.81 -20.20
C ALA A 230 4.53 10.80 -21.19
N GLU A 231 5.16 11.96 -21.44
CA GLU A 231 6.32 12.08 -22.33
C GLU A 231 7.51 11.29 -21.78
N LEU A 232 7.77 11.38 -20.47
CA LEU A 232 8.82 10.61 -19.81
C LEU A 232 8.60 9.09 -19.92
N VAL A 233 7.34 8.64 -19.79
CA VAL A 233 7.00 7.23 -20.01
C VAL A 233 7.19 6.82 -21.47
N TYR A 234 6.78 7.64 -22.44
CA TYR A 234 7.03 7.35 -23.85
C TYR A 234 8.53 7.26 -24.16
N GLU A 235 9.32 8.20 -23.64
CA GLU A 235 10.77 8.20 -23.82
C GLU A 235 11.41 6.95 -23.22
N GLU A 236 11.03 6.58 -21.99
CA GLU A 236 11.53 5.38 -21.31
C GLU A 236 11.29 4.10 -22.12
N PHE A 237 10.13 3.96 -22.74
CA PHE A 237 9.77 2.77 -23.49
C PHE A 237 10.16 2.81 -24.98
N SER A 238 10.70 3.94 -25.46
CA SER A 238 11.17 4.08 -26.85
C SER A 238 12.43 3.27 -27.16
N ALA A 239 13.14 2.79 -26.14
CA ALA A 239 14.38 2.02 -26.25
C ALA A 239 14.48 0.97 -25.14
N PRO A 240 15.44 0.02 -25.21
CA PRO A 240 15.78 -0.84 -24.07
C PRO A 240 16.15 -0.02 -22.82
N PHE A 241 15.90 -0.59 -21.64
CA PHE A 241 16.20 0.07 -20.37
C PHE A 241 17.68 0.48 -20.28
N LYS A 242 17.93 1.76 -19.98
CA LYS A 242 19.27 2.35 -19.98
C LYS A 242 20.05 2.09 -18.68
N GLY A 243 19.44 1.43 -17.70
CA GLY A 243 20.04 1.18 -16.38
C GLY A 243 19.83 2.30 -15.36
N THR A 244 19.06 3.34 -15.72
CA THR A 244 18.64 4.43 -14.83
C THR A 244 17.17 4.78 -15.04
N ASP A 245 16.44 5.11 -13.98
CA ASP A 245 15.04 5.54 -14.08
C ASP A 245 14.90 7.06 -14.23
N PHE A 246 13.78 7.51 -14.79
CA PHE A 246 13.46 8.93 -14.89
C PHE A 246 12.77 9.50 -13.65
N VAL A 247 12.38 8.66 -12.70
CA VAL A 247 11.57 9.04 -11.52
C VAL A 247 12.44 9.75 -10.49
N HIS A 248 13.52 9.09 -10.10
CA HIS A 248 14.50 9.46 -9.08
C HIS A 248 15.93 9.57 -9.63
N GLY A 249 16.20 9.00 -10.82
CA GLY A 249 17.55 8.93 -11.37
C GLY A 249 18.42 7.86 -10.68
N TYR A 250 17.82 6.79 -10.14
CA TYR A 250 18.61 5.71 -9.54
C TYR A 250 19.33 4.90 -10.60
N SER A 251 20.44 4.26 -10.21
CA SER A 251 21.13 3.25 -11.03
C SER A 251 20.69 1.85 -10.62
N TYR A 252 20.69 0.92 -11.58
CA TYR A 252 20.12 -0.41 -11.41
C TYR A 252 21.12 -1.52 -11.72
N LYS A 253 20.90 -2.68 -11.07
CA LYS A 253 21.52 -3.95 -11.41
C LYS A 253 20.45 -4.96 -11.81
N SER A 254 20.84 -5.92 -12.66
CA SER A 254 19.99 -7.07 -12.96
C SER A 254 20.09 -8.10 -11.83
N VAL A 255 18.95 -8.56 -11.34
CA VAL A 255 18.82 -9.64 -10.36
C VAL A 255 17.82 -10.67 -10.86
N LYS A 256 17.91 -11.90 -10.35
CA LYS A 256 16.83 -12.87 -10.52
C LYS A 256 15.57 -12.31 -9.83
N PRO A 257 14.41 -12.25 -10.51
CA PRO A 257 13.16 -11.84 -9.89
C PRO A 257 12.89 -12.66 -8.62
N PHE A 258 12.59 -11.96 -7.52
CA PHE A 258 12.34 -12.60 -6.24
C PHE A 258 10.93 -13.19 -6.16
N PHE A 259 9.96 -12.48 -6.73
CA PHE A 259 8.57 -12.92 -6.86
C PHE A 259 8.19 -13.07 -8.32
N GLU A 260 7.23 -13.96 -8.58
CA GLU A 260 6.64 -14.14 -9.89
C GLU A 260 5.63 -13.02 -10.17
N ILE A 261 6.13 -11.94 -10.79
CA ILE A 261 5.30 -10.82 -11.26
C ILE A 261 5.05 -11.01 -12.75
N GLN A 262 3.82 -11.40 -13.10
CA GLN A 262 3.43 -11.66 -14.48
C GLN A 262 2.87 -10.38 -15.14
N PHE A 263 3.29 -10.12 -16.39
CA PHE A 263 2.75 -9.03 -17.20
C PHE A 263 1.48 -9.41 -17.96
N GLU A 264 1.28 -10.71 -18.17
CA GLU A 264 0.15 -11.28 -18.90
C GLU A 264 -0.88 -11.83 -17.90
N GLY A 265 -2.15 -11.82 -18.30
CA GLY A 265 -3.35 -11.98 -17.46
C GLY A 265 -3.18 -12.85 -16.21
N VAL A 266 -3.23 -12.22 -15.04
CA VAL A 266 -3.16 -12.90 -13.75
C VAL A 266 -4.42 -13.73 -13.55
N VAL A 267 -4.29 -15.05 -13.49
CA VAL A 267 -5.42 -15.97 -13.28
C VAL A 267 -5.55 -16.32 -11.82
N PHE A 268 -6.58 -15.83 -11.13
CA PHE A 268 -6.83 -16.14 -9.72
C PHE A 268 -7.73 -17.37 -9.57
N GLU A 269 -7.16 -18.47 -9.10
CA GLU A 269 -7.92 -19.69 -8.83
C GLU A 269 -8.69 -19.58 -7.50
N PRO A 270 -9.99 -19.90 -7.47
CA PRO A 270 -10.78 -19.82 -6.26
C PRO A 270 -10.32 -20.87 -5.23
N LYS A 271 -10.05 -20.43 -4.00
CA LYS A 271 -9.61 -21.29 -2.88
C LYS A 271 -10.67 -21.45 -1.79
N GLY A 272 -11.78 -20.69 -1.84
CA GLY A 272 -12.88 -20.84 -0.88
C GLY A 272 -13.91 -19.72 -0.94
N VAL A 273 -14.77 -19.66 0.08
CA VAL A 273 -15.79 -18.60 0.22
C VAL A 273 -15.11 -17.31 0.66
N PRO A 274 -15.25 -16.21 -0.10
CA PRO A 274 -14.58 -14.96 0.21
C PRO A 274 -15.17 -14.29 1.46
N GLN A 275 -14.33 -13.65 2.27
CA GLN A 275 -14.76 -12.78 3.36
C GLN A 275 -14.83 -11.34 2.89
N VAL A 276 -16.01 -10.90 2.43
CA VAL A 276 -16.25 -9.55 1.93
C VAL A 276 -17.25 -8.84 2.82
N LYS A 277 -16.87 -7.68 3.35
CA LYS A 277 -17.78 -6.74 4.01
C LYS A 277 -18.00 -5.53 3.12
N LYS A 278 -19.25 -5.19 2.84
CA LYS A 278 -19.62 -4.00 2.07
C LYS A 278 -20.10 -2.91 3.01
N LEU A 279 -19.49 -1.74 2.94
CA LEU A 279 -19.91 -0.56 3.69
C LEU A 279 -20.94 0.24 2.90
N GLY A 280 -22.01 0.65 3.59
CA GLY A 280 -22.91 1.66 3.08
C GLY A 280 -22.26 3.05 3.04
N VAL A 281 -22.84 3.95 2.24
CA VAL A 281 -22.38 5.35 2.15
C VAL A 281 -22.34 6.01 3.52
N ASP A 282 -23.36 5.80 4.36
CA ASP A 282 -23.43 6.44 5.68
C ASP A 282 -22.39 5.88 6.66
N GLU A 283 -22.05 4.59 6.57
CA GLU A 283 -20.99 3.98 7.37
C GLU A 283 -19.63 4.56 6.98
N MET A 284 -19.33 4.62 5.68
CA MET A 284 -18.09 5.23 5.18
C MET A 284 -18.01 6.71 5.57
N LEU A 285 -19.08 7.48 5.39
CA LEU A 285 -19.09 8.90 5.74
C LEU A 285 -18.93 9.13 7.25
N LYS A 286 -19.41 8.23 8.11
CA LYS A 286 -19.14 8.32 9.56
C LYS A 286 -17.66 8.18 9.86
N LEU A 287 -16.96 7.27 9.18
CA LEU A 287 -15.51 7.09 9.32
C LEU A 287 -14.73 8.31 8.81
N ALA A 288 -15.10 8.84 7.64
CA ALA A 288 -14.51 10.09 7.12
C ALA A 288 -14.82 11.33 7.99
N LYS A 289 -15.90 11.26 8.80
CA LYS A 289 -16.31 12.28 9.76
C LYS A 289 -15.81 12.02 11.17
N LEU A 290 -14.98 11.00 11.44
CA LEU A 290 -14.28 10.85 12.71
C LEU A 290 -13.34 12.05 12.88
N LYS A 291 -13.94 13.15 13.36
CA LYS A 291 -13.34 14.36 13.87
C LYS A 291 -14.42 15.12 14.61
N LYS A 292 -14.24 15.20 15.93
CA LYS A 292 -14.89 16.26 16.72
C LYS A 292 -14.17 17.61 16.57
N ASN A 293 -12.93 17.68 16.07
CA ASN A 293 -12.23 18.96 15.89
C ASN A 293 -11.27 18.90 14.68
N TRP A 294 -11.61 19.57 13.57
CA TRP A 294 -10.67 19.92 12.50
C TRP A 294 -9.76 21.11 12.89
N ASN A 295 -9.42 21.25 14.19
CA ASN A 295 -8.46 22.21 14.70
C ASN A 295 -7.10 21.53 14.78
N PHE A 296 -6.44 21.39 13.64
CA PHE A 296 -5.00 21.19 13.64
C PHE A 296 -4.38 22.58 13.50
N LEU A 297 -3.49 22.84 14.44
CA LEU A 297 -2.77 24.08 14.66
C LEU A 297 -2.14 24.58 13.37
N ASP A 298 -2.28 25.88 13.12
CA ASP A 298 -1.40 26.61 12.23
C ASP A 298 0.03 26.47 12.78
N PHE A 299 0.86 25.64 12.13
CA PHE A 299 2.31 25.68 12.22
C PHE A 299 2.89 25.45 10.83
#